data_AF-A0A835YFT0-F1
#
_entry.id   AF-A0A835YFT0-F1
#
_cell.length_a   1.000
_cell.length_b   1.000
_cell.length_c   1.000
_cell.angle_alpha   90.00
_cell.angle_beta   90.00
_cell.angle_gamma   90.00
#
_symmetry.space_group_name_H-M   'P 1'
#
loop_
_entity.id
_entity.type
_entity.pdbx_description
1 polymer ?
#
loop_
_entity_poly.entity_id
_entity_poly.type
_entity_poly.pdbx_seq_one_letter_code
_entity_poly.pdbx_strand_id
1 'polypeptide(L)'
;MQCRASLASRAACSQQLAPRLRCATVPRAAGSTQSTVTDADRAYILHALELAKRAQGRTHPNPAVGCVIVKDGKVVGEGYHPRAGMPHAEVYALRAAGNQAVGATAYVTLEPCNHHGRTPPCSRALVDAKVARVVVGVGDPNPLVASEGLATLARAGVAVTVMDGPERDACYALNKDFMERMIMEAAKAASAAASAAEAEAARAAAAGGKEGGKEGGKEGGKAEAK
;
A
#
# COMPACT_ATOMS: atom_id res chain seq x y z
N MET A 1 -47.80 45.81 -23.00
CA MET A 1 -48.24 44.51 -23.54
C MET A 1 -47.15 44.05 -24.49
N GLN A 2 -46.41 42.96 -24.32
CA GLN A 2 -46.64 41.72 -23.57
C GLN A 2 -45.35 41.28 -22.88
N CYS A 3 -45.55 40.73 -21.69
CA CYS A 3 -44.59 40.08 -20.84
C CYS A 3 -44.27 38.69 -21.41
N ARG A 4 -43.01 38.23 -21.39
CA ARG A 4 -42.69 36.80 -21.36
C ARG A 4 -41.23 36.49 -20.96
N ALA A 5 -41.15 36.01 -19.72
CA ALA A 5 -40.28 34.95 -19.18
C ALA A 5 -38.75 35.11 -19.22
N SER A 6 -38.25 35.46 -18.02
CA SER A 6 -36.91 35.21 -17.47
C SER A 6 -36.40 33.78 -17.73
N LEU A 7 -35.17 33.68 -18.26
CA LEU A 7 -34.35 32.47 -18.25
C LEU A 7 -33.24 32.63 -17.22
N ALA A 8 -33.61 32.61 -15.94
CA ALA A 8 -32.70 32.28 -14.86
C ALA A 8 -32.73 30.76 -14.66
N SER A 9 -31.67 30.07 -15.06
CA SER A 9 -31.09 28.92 -14.35
C SER A 9 -30.08 28.21 -15.24
N ARG A 10 -28.80 28.57 -15.07
CA ARG A 10 -27.67 27.68 -15.34
C ARG A 10 -26.73 27.78 -14.15
N ALA A 11 -27.22 27.28 -13.02
CA ALA A 11 -26.37 26.90 -11.91
C ALA A 11 -25.54 25.66 -12.26
N ALA A 12 -24.43 25.50 -11.56
CA ALA A 12 -23.48 24.38 -11.57
C ALA A 12 -22.37 24.42 -12.63
N CYS A 13 -21.48 25.40 -12.45
CA CYS A 13 -20.09 25.33 -12.87
C CYS A 13 -19.35 24.25 -12.06
N SER A 14 -19.05 23.13 -12.72
CA SER A 14 -17.76 22.43 -12.74
C SER A 14 -16.97 22.23 -11.43
N GLN A 15 -17.60 21.74 -10.36
CA GLN A 15 -16.87 21.10 -9.26
C GLN A 15 -17.59 19.83 -8.83
N GLN A 16 -16.95 18.70 -9.13
CA GLN A 16 -16.94 17.41 -8.42
C GLN A 16 -16.76 16.33 -9.48
N LEU A 17 -15.61 15.66 -9.49
CA LEU A 17 -15.45 14.21 -9.72
C LEU A 17 -13.94 13.91 -9.79
N ALA A 18 -13.26 14.08 -8.66
CA ALA A 18 -12.02 13.34 -8.43
C ALA A 18 -12.42 11.89 -8.06
N PRO A 19 -11.82 10.85 -8.68
CA PRO A 19 -12.11 9.48 -8.31
C PRO A 19 -11.60 9.25 -6.89
N ARG A 20 -12.53 9.05 -5.95
CA ARG A 20 -12.20 8.56 -4.61
C ARG A 20 -11.70 7.13 -4.75
N LEU A 21 -10.38 6.98 -4.91
CA LEU A 21 -9.69 5.72 -4.63
C LEU A 21 -9.96 5.39 -3.17
N ARG A 22 -10.95 4.52 -2.94
CA ARG A 22 -11.19 3.93 -1.63
C ARG A 22 -9.98 3.07 -1.32
N CYS A 23 -9.14 3.55 -0.42
CA CYS A 23 -8.15 2.72 0.25
C CYS A 23 -8.89 1.49 0.78
N ALA A 24 -8.46 0.29 0.36
CA ALA A 24 -9.07 -0.96 0.80
C ALA A 24 -9.10 -0.98 2.34
N THR A 25 -10.28 -1.16 2.91
CA THR A 25 -10.46 -1.21 4.36
C THR A 25 -9.72 -2.43 4.90
N VAL A 26 -8.61 -2.18 5.61
CA VAL A 26 -7.89 -3.19 6.37
C VAL A 26 -8.87 -3.83 7.38
N PRO A 27 -9.00 -5.16 7.45
CA PRO A 27 -9.91 -5.82 8.39
C PRO A 27 -9.54 -5.46 9.84
N ARG A 28 -10.53 -5.00 10.59
CA ARG A 28 -10.36 -4.47 11.96
C ARG A 28 -10.12 -5.63 12.94
N ALA A 29 -8.86 -5.83 13.34
CA ALA A 29 -8.53 -6.66 14.48
C ALA A 29 -9.12 -6.04 15.76
N ALA A 30 -9.85 -6.83 16.54
CA ALA A 30 -10.40 -6.42 17.82
C ALA A 30 -9.24 -6.15 18.80
N GLY A 31 -8.98 -4.86 19.07
CA GLY A 31 -8.00 -4.42 20.08
C GLY A 31 -6.95 -3.41 19.62
N SER A 32 -6.88 -3.04 18.33
CA SER A 32 -5.87 -2.05 17.89
C SER A 32 -6.31 -0.62 18.26
N THR A 33 -5.67 -0.02 19.25
CA THR A 33 -5.67 1.43 19.48
C THR A 33 -5.26 2.11 18.17
N GLN A 34 -6.20 2.76 17.48
CA GLN A 34 -5.85 3.64 16.37
C GLN A 34 -5.08 4.83 16.96
N SER A 35 -3.75 4.74 16.93
CA SER A 35 -2.88 5.77 17.50
C SER A 35 -2.98 7.01 16.62
N THR A 36 -3.60 8.06 17.13
CA THR A 36 -3.74 9.35 16.45
C THR A 36 -2.37 9.96 16.18
N VAL A 37 -2.23 10.64 15.04
CA VAL A 37 -1.01 11.37 14.68
C VAL A 37 -0.80 12.53 15.67
N THR A 38 0.40 12.62 16.25
CA THR A 38 0.77 13.70 17.19
C THR A 38 1.61 14.80 16.52
N ASP A 39 1.75 15.96 17.15
CA ASP A 39 2.63 17.03 16.65
C ASP A 39 4.10 16.61 16.62
N ALA A 40 4.51 15.76 17.57
CA ALA A 40 5.83 15.14 17.55
C ALA A 40 6.00 14.24 16.31
N ASP A 41 4.98 13.45 15.96
CA ASP A 41 5.01 12.63 14.76
C ASP A 41 5.15 13.48 13.48
N ARG A 42 4.43 14.61 13.42
CA ARG A 42 4.55 15.59 12.32
C ARG A 42 5.97 16.16 12.23
N ALA A 43 6.57 16.54 13.36
CA ALA A 43 7.93 17.07 13.38
C ALA A 43 8.97 16.03 12.92
N TYR A 44 8.88 14.78 13.41
CA TYR A 44 9.84 13.74 13.03
C TYR A 44 9.66 13.24 11.61
N ILE A 45 8.44 13.21 11.06
CA ILE A 45 8.25 12.88 9.65
C ILE A 45 8.78 13.97 8.73
N LEU A 46 8.64 15.25 9.10
CA LEU A 46 9.24 16.36 8.37
C LEU A 46 10.77 16.31 8.42
N HIS A 47 11.34 15.86 9.54
CA HIS A 47 12.77 15.59 9.63
C HIS A 47 13.20 14.46 8.68
N ALA A 48 12.47 13.34 8.68
CA ALA A 48 12.72 12.25 7.73
C ALA A 48 12.59 12.73 6.27
N LEU A 49 11.64 13.61 5.98
CA LEU A 49 11.47 14.23 4.66
C LEU A 49 12.70 15.06 4.27
N GLU A 50 13.28 15.83 5.19
CA GLU A 50 14.48 16.61 4.92
C GLU A 50 15.70 15.73 4.64
N LEU A 51 15.84 14.59 5.33
CA LEU A 51 16.85 13.59 5.00
C LEU A 51 16.65 13.02 3.59
N ALA A 52 15.41 12.72 3.22
CA ALA A 52 15.08 12.17 1.90
C ALA A 52 15.43 13.14 0.76
N LYS A 53 15.20 14.45 0.95
CA LYS A 53 15.53 15.49 -0.05
C LYS A 53 17.00 15.51 -0.44
N ARG A 54 17.91 15.09 0.44
CA ARG A 54 19.37 15.03 0.17
C ARG A 54 19.73 14.13 -1.01
N ALA A 55 18.85 13.20 -1.40
CA ALA A 55 19.05 12.29 -2.51
C ALA A 55 18.13 12.56 -3.72
N GLN A 56 17.38 13.67 -3.73
CA GLN A 56 16.58 14.05 -4.89
C GLN A 56 17.43 14.11 -6.17
N GLY A 57 16.91 13.52 -7.24
CA GLY A 57 17.58 13.41 -8.54
C GLY A 57 18.68 12.34 -8.62
N ARG A 58 18.99 11.61 -7.53
CA ARG A 58 20.10 10.64 -7.48
C ARG A 58 19.67 9.19 -7.27
N THR A 59 18.40 8.97 -6.93
CA THR A 59 17.86 7.65 -6.61
C THR A 59 17.20 6.94 -7.79
N HIS A 60 16.93 7.63 -8.91
CA HIS A 60 16.24 7.05 -10.06
C HIS A 60 16.88 5.72 -10.50
N PRO A 61 16.09 4.65 -10.71
CA PRO A 61 14.62 4.59 -10.77
C PRO A 61 13.89 4.49 -9.41
N ASN A 62 14.62 4.40 -8.30
CA ASN A 62 14.07 4.25 -6.96
C ASN A 62 13.55 5.57 -6.37
N PRO A 63 12.59 5.53 -5.42
CA PRO A 63 12.13 6.71 -4.71
C PRO A 63 13.22 7.25 -3.76
N ALA A 64 13.17 8.54 -3.50
CA ALA A 64 13.91 9.18 -2.41
C ALA A 64 13.17 8.92 -1.09
N VAL A 65 13.83 8.23 -0.16
CA VAL A 65 13.25 7.85 1.13
C VAL A 65 14.15 8.31 2.25
N GLY A 66 13.56 8.79 3.33
CA GLY A 66 14.23 9.14 4.58
C GLY A 66 13.60 8.42 5.75
N CYS A 67 14.41 8.15 6.77
CA CYS A 67 14.00 7.47 7.98
C CYS A 67 14.70 8.06 9.21
N VAL A 68 13.94 8.26 10.28
CA VAL A 68 14.42 8.70 11.60
C VAL A 68 13.92 7.72 12.65
N ILE A 69 14.78 7.29 13.57
CA ILE A 69 14.41 6.46 14.71
C ILE A 69 14.52 7.29 15.98
N VAL A 70 13.44 7.30 16.76
CA VAL A 70 13.31 8.10 17.97
C VAL A 70 13.02 7.20 19.16
N LYS A 71 13.78 7.39 20.23
CA LYS A 71 13.58 6.74 21.52
C LYS A 71 13.61 7.79 22.62
N ASP A 72 12.61 7.76 23.51
CA ASP A 72 12.50 8.69 24.65
C ASP A 72 12.61 10.17 24.24
N GLY A 73 11.98 10.53 23.10
CA GLY A 73 11.98 11.88 22.54
C GLY A 73 13.30 12.32 21.88
N LYS A 74 14.29 11.42 21.77
CA LYS A 74 15.59 11.69 21.16
C LYS A 74 15.76 10.92 19.86
N VAL A 75 16.29 11.60 18.85
CA VAL A 75 16.72 10.94 17.61
C VAL A 75 17.95 10.09 17.94
N VAL A 76 17.83 8.77 17.74
CA VAL A 76 18.91 7.80 17.99
C VAL A 76 19.48 7.24 16.69
N GLY A 77 18.79 7.41 15.57
CA GLY A 77 19.30 6.99 14.27
C GLY A 77 18.64 7.74 13.13
N GLU A 78 19.41 8.00 12.07
CA GLU A 78 18.98 8.70 10.87
C GLU A 78 19.48 7.98 9.64
N GLY A 79 18.70 8.02 8.57
CA GLY A 79 19.06 7.41 7.30
C GLY A 79 18.28 7.98 6.13
N TYR A 80 18.89 7.92 4.96
CA TYR A 80 18.22 8.18 3.69
C TYR A 80 18.78 7.25 2.63
N HIS A 81 18.00 6.98 1.58
CA HIS A 81 18.46 6.17 0.46
C HIS A 81 19.31 7.02 -0.51
N PRO A 82 20.63 6.79 -0.65
CA PRO A 82 21.50 7.71 -1.38
C PRO A 82 21.48 7.52 -2.89
N ARG A 83 21.28 6.28 -3.37
CA ARG A 83 21.25 5.89 -4.79
C ARG A 83 20.77 4.45 -4.95
N ALA A 84 20.25 4.12 -6.13
CA ALA A 84 19.78 2.77 -6.45
C ALA A 84 20.85 1.69 -6.21
N GLY A 85 20.44 0.55 -5.65
CA GLY A 85 21.31 -0.58 -5.31
C GLY A 85 22.05 -0.47 -3.98
N MET A 86 22.02 0.69 -3.32
CA MET A 86 22.49 0.85 -1.94
C MET A 86 21.38 0.47 -0.95
N PRO A 87 21.71 0.26 0.34
CA PRO A 87 20.71 0.07 1.38
C PRO A 87 19.65 1.18 1.39
N HIS A 88 18.44 0.82 1.84
CA HIS A 88 17.35 1.77 2.00
C HIS A 88 17.54 2.62 3.27
N ALA A 89 16.71 3.67 3.41
CA ALA A 89 16.81 4.63 4.50
C ALA A 89 16.71 3.96 5.88
N GLU A 90 15.79 3.00 6.03
CA GLU A 90 15.52 2.25 7.25
C GLU A 90 16.77 1.49 7.70
N VAL A 91 17.51 0.89 6.77
CA VAL A 91 18.75 0.15 7.09
C VAL A 91 19.82 1.09 7.64
N TYR A 92 19.98 2.28 7.05
CA TYR A 92 20.92 3.28 7.57
C TYR A 92 20.51 3.78 8.95
N ALA A 93 19.22 4.10 9.14
CA ALA A 93 18.70 4.57 10.42
C ALA A 93 18.84 3.50 11.52
N LEU A 94 18.55 2.23 11.22
CA LEU A 94 18.72 1.11 12.15
C LEU A 94 20.18 0.87 12.52
N ARG A 95 21.10 0.98 11.56
CA ARG A 95 22.55 0.88 11.84
C ARG A 95 23.02 2.01 12.74
N ALA A 96 22.54 3.23 12.54
CA ALA A 96 22.86 4.37 13.38
C ALA A 96 22.28 4.22 14.80
N ALA A 97 21.05 3.72 14.93
CA ALA A 97 20.40 3.49 16.22
C ALA A 97 21.00 2.32 17.01
N GLY A 98 21.45 1.26 16.33
CA GLY A 98 21.92 0.03 16.97
C GLY A 98 20.89 -0.52 17.95
N ASN A 99 21.33 -0.88 19.16
CA ASN A 99 20.45 -1.42 20.21
C ASN A 99 19.40 -0.43 20.71
N GLN A 100 19.55 0.87 20.42
CA GLN A 100 18.55 1.88 20.79
C GLN A 100 17.28 1.79 19.93
N ALA A 101 17.29 1.03 18.83
CA ALA A 101 16.07 0.79 18.04
C ALA A 101 15.02 -0.06 18.78
N VAL A 102 15.44 -0.87 19.76
CA VAL A 102 14.52 -1.71 20.54
C VAL A 102 13.55 -0.85 21.34
N GLY A 103 12.26 -1.03 21.09
CA GLY A 103 11.18 -0.25 21.70
C GLY A 103 11.03 1.18 21.15
N ALA A 104 11.80 1.56 20.13
CA ALA A 104 11.75 2.89 19.54
C ALA A 104 10.58 3.07 18.56
N THR A 105 10.34 4.31 18.15
CA THR A 105 9.47 4.63 17.02
C THR A 105 10.30 4.95 15.78
N ALA A 106 10.01 4.30 14.66
CA ALA A 106 10.60 4.63 13.36
C ALA A 106 9.65 5.51 12.55
N TYR A 107 10.14 6.62 12.03
CA TYR A 107 9.45 7.54 11.13
C TYR A 107 10.03 7.35 9.74
N VAL A 108 9.21 7.01 8.74
CA VAL A 108 9.66 6.70 7.39
C VAL A 108 8.77 7.38 6.36
N THR A 109 9.36 8.05 5.37
CA THR A 109 8.60 8.91 4.42
C THR A 109 7.72 8.11 3.45
N LEU A 110 8.06 6.85 3.17
CA LEU A 110 7.34 5.94 2.28
C LEU A 110 7.18 4.59 2.98
N GLU A 111 6.15 3.82 2.65
CA GLU A 111 5.94 2.49 3.21
C GLU A 111 7.20 1.59 3.06
N PRO A 112 7.66 0.92 4.14
CA PRO A 112 8.79 0.02 4.08
C PRO A 112 8.55 -1.15 3.12
N CYS A 113 9.53 -1.45 2.26
CA CYS A 113 9.40 -2.52 1.30
C CYS A 113 9.22 -3.91 1.97
N ASN A 114 8.45 -4.80 1.32
CA ASN A 114 8.19 -6.17 1.77
C ASN A 114 8.66 -7.27 0.79
N HIS A 115 9.23 -6.88 -0.34
CA HIS A 115 9.75 -7.82 -1.33
C HIS A 115 11.26 -8.02 -1.18
N HIS A 116 11.75 -9.19 -1.58
CA HIS A 116 13.18 -9.46 -1.71
C HIS A 116 13.66 -8.98 -3.08
N GLY A 117 14.30 -7.80 -3.10
CA GLY A 117 14.95 -7.27 -4.28
C GLY A 117 16.45 -7.54 -4.25
N ARG A 118 17.25 -6.49 -4.53
CA ARG A 118 18.71 -6.53 -4.35
C ARG A 118 19.14 -6.50 -2.88
N THR A 119 18.24 -6.04 -2.01
CA THR A 119 18.41 -5.97 -0.56
C THR A 119 17.25 -6.69 0.14
N PRO A 120 17.45 -7.21 1.37
CA PRO A 120 16.38 -7.75 2.19
C PRO A 120 15.24 -6.74 2.46
N PRO A 121 14.02 -7.19 2.75
CA PRO A 121 12.87 -6.31 2.99
C PRO A 121 13.04 -5.49 4.28
N CYS A 122 12.74 -4.18 4.19
CA CYS A 122 12.93 -3.25 5.29
C CYS A 122 11.89 -3.42 6.39
N SER A 123 10.67 -3.82 6.04
CA SER A 123 9.64 -4.20 7.01
C SER A 123 10.13 -5.30 7.96
N ARG A 124 10.82 -6.33 7.44
CA ARG A 124 11.40 -7.39 8.27
C ARG A 124 12.57 -6.88 9.12
N ALA A 125 13.43 -6.02 8.57
CA ALA A 125 14.53 -5.42 9.33
C ALA A 125 14.03 -4.61 10.55
N LEU A 126 12.92 -3.87 10.40
CA LEU A 126 12.27 -3.15 11.48
C LEU A 126 11.70 -4.11 12.55
N VAL A 127 11.07 -5.20 12.13
CA VAL A 127 10.58 -6.26 13.04
C VAL A 127 11.73 -6.89 13.81
N ASP A 128 12.80 -7.29 13.12
CA ASP A 128 13.95 -7.95 13.74
C ASP A 128 14.69 -7.00 14.72
N ALA A 129 14.68 -5.69 14.45
CA ALA A 129 15.19 -4.66 15.35
C ALA A 129 14.27 -4.35 16.53
N LYS A 130 13.07 -4.95 16.58
CA LYS A 130 12.08 -4.82 17.67
C LYS A 130 11.66 -3.36 17.92
N VAL A 131 11.44 -2.61 16.85
CA VAL A 131 10.79 -1.28 16.98
C VAL A 131 9.37 -1.48 17.51
N ALA A 132 8.91 -0.59 18.40
CA ALA A 132 7.57 -0.68 18.97
C ALA A 132 6.50 -0.11 18.03
N ARG A 133 6.87 0.93 17.28
CA ARG A 133 5.94 1.68 16.42
C ARG A 133 6.63 2.13 15.14
N VAL A 134 5.88 2.14 14.04
CA VAL A 134 6.30 2.70 12.75
C VAL A 134 5.26 3.73 12.31
N VAL A 135 5.72 4.94 12.01
CA VAL A 135 4.94 6.03 11.46
C VAL A 135 5.35 6.24 10.01
N VAL A 136 4.39 6.10 9.09
CA VAL A 136 4.64 6.10 7.64
C VAL A 136 4.06 7.37 7.01
N GLY A 137 4.88 8.10 6.26
CA GLY A 137 4.48 9.33 5.58
C GLY A 137 3.41 9.11 4.51
N VAL A 138 3.64 8.15 3.61
CA VAL A 138 2.67 7.75 2.59
C VAL A 138 2.80 6.26 2.26
N GLY A 139 1.68 5.59 1.99
CA GLY A 139 1.68 4.20 1.53
C GLY A 139 2.33 4.04 0.15
N ASP A 140 2.86 2.86 -0.16
CA ASP A 140 3.49 2.59 -1.46
C ASP A 140 2.43 2.05 -2.45
N PRO A 141 2.16 2.75 -3.58
CA PRO A 141 1.23 2.30 -4.60
C PRO A 141 1.78 1.18 -5.49
N ASN A 142 3.04 0.80 -5.32
CA ASN A 142 3.66 -0.29 -6.07
C ASN A 142 2.87 -1.59 -5.88
N PRO A 143 2.41 -2.25 -6.97
CA PRO A 143 1.64 -3.49 -6.87
C PRO A 143 2.44 -4.64 -6.25
N LEU A 144 3.77 -4.57 -6.25
CA LEU A 144 4.65 -5.53 -5.58
C LEU A 144 4.74 -5.31 -4.05
N VAL A 145 4.32 -4.14 -3.57
CA VAL A 145 4.29 -3.80 -2.14
C VAL A 145 2.88 -3.91 -1.60
N ALA A 146 1.86 -3.42 -2.31
CA ALA A 146 0.44 -3.68 -2.05
C ALA A 146 0.01 -3.64 -0.56
N SER A 147 0.59 -2.74 0.25
CA SER A 147 0.37 -2.66 1.70
C SER A 147 0.87 -3.87 2.52
N GLU A 148 1.59 -4.81 1.92
CA GLU A 148 2.17 -5.97 2.60
C GLU A 148 3.29 -5.59 3.57
N GLY A 149 3.95 -4.44 3.38
CA GLY A 149 4.93 -3.93 4.34
C GLY A 149 4.25 -3.55 5.66
N LEU A 150 3.16 -2.80 5.57
CA LEU A 150 2.32 -2.46 6.72
C LEU A 150 1.70 -3.72 7.35
N ALA A 151 1.25 -4.68 6.53
CA ALA A 151 0.69 -5.93 7.02
C ALA A 151 1.73 -6.79 7.76
N THR A 152 2.96 -6.88 7.26
CA THR A 152 4.06 -7.58 7.94
C THR A 152 4.37 -6.97 9.30
N LEU A 153 4.45 -5.64 9.39
CA LEU A 153 4.65 -4.93 10.66
C LEU A 153 3.50 -5.20 11.64
N ALA A 154 2.26 -5.07 11.18
CA ALA A 154 1.08 -5.30 12.01
C ALA A 154 0.98 -6.75 12.50
N ARG A 155 1.25 -7.75 11.63
CA ARG A 155 1.28 -9.18 12.00
C ARG A 155 2.36 -9.49 13.04
N ALA A 156 3.46 -8.74 13.04
CA ALA A 156 4.52 -8.88 14.03
C ALA A 156 4.25 -8.12 15.35
N GLY A 157 3.10 -7.47 15.48
CA GLY A 157 2.72 -6.71 16.68
C GLY A 157 3.34 -5.31 16.76
N VAL A 158 3.92 -4.80 15.68
CA VAL A 158 4.43 -3.43 15.60
C VAL A 158 3.25 -2.48 15.37
N ALA A 159 3.12 -1.42 16.18
CA ALA A 159 2.08 -0.43 15.98
C ALA A 159 2.35 0.39 14.71
N VAL A 160 1.36 0.48 13.81
CA VAL A 160 1.51 1.22 12.54
C VAL A 160 0.58 2.43 12.53
N THR A 161 1.13 3.60 12.24
CA THR A 161 0.38 4.83 11.96
C THR A 161 0.73 5.32 10.56
N VAL A 162 -0.25 5.68 9.75
CA VAL A 162 -0.03 6.36 8.47
C VAL A 162 -0.38 7.83 8.64
N MET A 163 0.49 8.72 8.19
CA MET A 163 0.30 10.17 8.30
C MET A 163 -0.90 10.63 7.47
N ASP A 164 -1.49 11.73 7.92
CA ASP A 164 -2.52 12.48 7.22
C ASP A 164 -2.14 13.95 7.05
N GLY A 165 -2.91 14.67 6.23
CA GLY A 165 -2.75 16.10 6.05
C GLY A 165 -1.48 16.50 5.28
N PRO A 166 -0.96 17.73 5.51
CA PRO A 166 0.06 18.34 4.67
C PRO A 166 1.40 17.58 4.69
N GLU A 167 1.77 16.93 5.79
CA GLU A 167 3.00 16.15 5.88
C GLU A 167 2.93 14.89 4.99
N ARG A 168 1.77 14.23 4.92
CA ARG A 168 1.53 13.12 4.00
C ARG A 168 1.61 13.59 2.55
N ASP A 169 1.03 14.74 2.24
CA ASP A 169 1.05 15.30 0.89
C ASP A 169 2.46 15.72 0.47
N ALA A 170 3.26 16.23 1.40
CA ALA A 170 4.67 16.53 1.17
C ALA A 170 5.49 15.25 0.89
N CYS A 171 5.23 14.16 1.63
CA CYS A 171 5.85 12.86 1.37
C CYS A 171 5.47 12.30 -0.01
N TYR A 172 4.21 12.43 -0.41
CA TYR A 172 3.77 12.06 -1.75
C TYR A 172 4.45 12.91 -2.84
N ALA A 173 4.48 14.24 -2.65
CA ALA A 173 5.03 15.19 -3.61
C ALA A 173 6.53 14.97 -3.87
N LEU A 174 7.30 14.56 -2.84
CA LEU A 174 8.71 14.23 -2.97
C LEU A 174 8.98 13.18 -4.07
N ASN A 175 8.07 12.21 -4.22
CA ASN A 175 8.23 11.08 -5.12
C ASN A 175 7.15 11.03 -6.21
N LYS A 176 6.54 12.17 -6.57
CA LYS A 176 5.36 12.23 -7.45
C LYS A 176 5.48 11.35 -8.70
N ASP A 177 6.58 11.47 -9.45
CA ASP A 177 6.79 10.71 -10.69
C ASP A 177 6.88 9.19 -10.44
N PHE A 178 7.48 8.78 -9.33
CA PHE A 178 7.53 7.38 -8.91
C PHE A 178 6.11 6.89 -8.54
N MET A 179 5.39 7.67 -7.74
CA MET A 179 4.05 7.31 -7.28
C MET A 179 3.07 7.15 -8.45
N GLU A 180 3.06 8.13 -9.37
CA GLU A 180 2.17 8.11 -10.54
C GLU A 180 2.50 6.96 -11.48
N ARG A 181 3.79 6.68 -11.70
CA ARG A 181 4.22 5.50 -12.48
C ARG A 181 3.73 4.20 -11.87
N MET A 182 3.93 4.01 -10.56
CA MET A 182 3.50 2.81 -9.84
C MET A 182 1.97 2.65 -9.82
N ILE A 183 1.21 3.74 -9.68
CA ILE A 183 -0.26 3.70 -9.78
C ILE A 183 -0.70 3.21 -11.17
N MET A 184 -0.07 3.72 -12.23
CA MET A 184 -0.37 3.26 -13.60
C MET A 184 -0.01 1.79 -13.81
N GLU A 185 1.13 1.33 -13.27
CA GLU A 185 1.54 -0.07 -13.32
C GLU A 185 0.60 -0.98 -12.52
N ALA A 186 0.17 -0.55 -11.32
CA ALA A 186 -0.80 -1.27 -10.51
C ALA A 186 -2.15 -1.42 -11.23
N ALA A 187 -2.63 -0.35 -11.87
CA ALA A 187 -3.87 -0.39 -12.65
C ALA A 187 -3.79 -1.36 -13.83
N LYS A 188 -2.64 -1.38 -14.54
CA LYS A 188 -2.39 -2.34 -15.63
C LYS A 188 -2.35 -3.79 -15.12
N ALA A 189 -1.66 -4.04 -14.00
CA ALA A 189 -1.58 -5.36 -13.39
C ALA A 189 -2.96 -5.87 -12.93
N ALA A 190 -3.77 -5.01 -12.30
CA ALA A 190 -5.13 -5.34 -11.88
C ALA A 190 -6.03 -5.68 -13.08
N SER A 191 -5.93 -4.92 -14.18
CA SER A 191 -6.66 -5.20 -15.42
C SER A 191 -6.27 -6.55 -16.03
N ALA A 192 -4.95 -6.84 -16.09
CA ALA A 192 -4.45 -8.12 -16.59
C ALA A 192 -4.91 -9.31 -15.74
N ALA A 193 -4.91 -9.16 -14.41
CA ALA A 193 -5.40 -10.19 -13.49
C ALA A 193 -6.91 -10.45 -13.65
N ALA A 194 -7.71 -9.40 -13.84
CA ALA A 194 -9.14 -9.54 -14.10
C ALA A 194 -9.40 -10.30 -15.42
N SER A 195 -8.71 -9.94 -16.50
CA SER A 195 -8.84 -10.66 -17.78
C SER A 195 -8.39 -12.12 -17.69
N ALA A 196 -7.36 -12.43 -16.90
CA ALA A 196 -6.92 -13.80 -16.67
C ALA A 196 -7.96 -14.62 -15.91
N ALA A 197 -8.57 -14.04 -14.85
CA ALA A 197 -9.62 -14.69 -14.08
C ALA A 197 -10.89 -14.95 -14.92
N GLU A 198 -11.28 -14.00 -15.78
CA GLU A 198 -12.40 -14.19 -16.72
C GLU A 198 -12.10 -15.31 -17.74
N ALA A 199 -10.87 -15.35 -18.28
CA ALA A 199 -10.46 -16.41 -19.18
C ALA A 199 -10.43 -17.79 -18.52
N GLU A 200 -10.03 -17.87 -17.25
CA GLU A 200 -10.05 -19.09 -16.45
C GLU A 200 -11.49 -19.55 -16.16
N ALA A 201 -12.36 -18.62 -15.75
CA ALA A 201 -13.78 -18.90 -15.53
C ALA A 201 -14.47 -19.40 -16.82
N ALA A 202 -14.16 -18.79 -17.96
CA ALA A 202 -14.66 -19.23 -19.26
C ALA A 202 -14.17 -20.64 -19.65
N ARG A 203 -12.90 -20.96 -19.36
CA ARG A 203 -12.33 -22.31 -19.57
C ARG A 203 -12.97 -23.36 -18.66
N ALA A 204 -13.19 -23.03 -17.38
CA ALA A 204 -13.86 -23.91 -16.44
C ALA A 204 -15.31 -24.20 -16.86
N ALA A 205 -16.04 -23.18 -17.33
CA ALA A 205 -17.39 -23.35 -17.86
C ALA A 205 -17.43 -24.23 -19.13
N ALA A 206 -16.43 -24.12 -20.01
CA ALA A 206 -16.32 -24.96 -21.20
C ALA A 206 -15.95 -26.42 -20.88
N ALA A 207 -15.22 -26.67 -19.79
CA ALA A 207 -14.83 -28.02 -19.36
C ALA A 207 -15.98 -28.79 -18.66
N GLY A 208 -16.94 -28.10 -18.05
CA GLY A 208 -18.10 -28.71 -17.37
C GLY A 208 -19.20 -29.23 -18.31
N GLY A 209 -19.09 -29.02 -19.63
CA GLY A 209 -20.13 -29.39 -20.61
C GLY A 209 -20.07 -30.83 -21.15
N LYS A 210 -19.27 -31.73 -20.57
CA LYS A 210 -19.02 -33.07 -21.13
C LYS A 210 -19.25 -34.23 -20.15
N GLU A 211 -20.32 -34.18 -19.37
CA GLU A 211 -20.90 -35.37 -18.69
C GLU A 211 -22.40 -35.42 -19.00
N GLY A 212 -22.72 -35.95 -20.18
CA GLY A 212 -24.08 -36.15 -20.66
C GLY A 212 -24.11 -37.28 -21.67
N GLY A 213 -23.52 -38.41 -21.28
CA GLY A 213 -23.34 -39.56 -22.15
C GLY A 213 -23.59 -40.86 -21.41
N LYS A 214 -24.82 -41.36 -21.55
CA LYS A 214 -25.17 -42.78 -21.70
C LYS A 214 -25.43 -43.56 -20.40
N GLU A 215 -26.69 -43.61 -19.99
CA GLU A 215 -27.24 -44.77 -19.27
C GLU A 215 -28.76 -44.87 -19.46
N GLY A 216 -29.23 -46.08 -19.77
CA GLY A 216 -30.64 -46.39 -20.04
C GLY A 216 -30.83 -47.68 -20.83
N GLY A 217 -30.18 -48.75 -20.38
CA GLY A 217 -30.34 -50.09 -20.92
C GLY A 217 -31.68 -50.71 -20.50
N LYS A 218 -32.48 -51.09 -21.50
CA LYS A 218 -33.21 -52.37 -21.62
C LYS A 218 -33.79 -52.98 -20.33
N GLU A 219 -35.06 -52.69 -20.04
CA GLU A 219 -35.90 -53.54 -19.18
C GLU A 219 -36.61 -54.59 -20.05
N GLY A 220 -36.37 -55.86 -19.74
CA GLY A 220 -37.18 -56.99 -20.17
C GLY A 220 -37.78 -57.65 -18.94
N GLY A 221 -39.06 -58.05 -19.01
CA GLY A 221 -39.71 -58.77 -17.92
C GLY A 221 -41.19 -59.02 -18.18
N LYS A 222 -41.48 -60.15 -18.85
CA LYS A 222 -42.81 -60.77 -18.96
C LYS A 222 -43.43 -61.04 -17.60
N ALA A 223 -44.74 -60.78 -17.43
CA ALA A 223 -45.67 -61.66 -16.72
C ALA A 223 -47.13 -61.32 -17.06
N GLU A 224 -48.00 -62.35 -17.02
CA GLU A 224 -49.47 -62.36 -17.15
C GLU A 224 -50.02 -62.30 -18.60
N ALA A 225 -50.99 -63.11 -19.03
CA ALA A 225 -51.94 -63.99 -18.33
C ALA A 225 -52.45 -65.13 -19.24
N LYS A 226 -52.84 -66.22 -18.58
CA LYS A 226 -53.89 -67.21 -18.91
C LYS A 226 -53.73 -68.17 -20.10
#